data_AF-A0A382RWJ4-F1
#
_entry.id   AF-A0A382RWJ4-F1
#
_cell.length_a   1.000
_cell.length_b   1.000
_cell.length_c   1.000
_cell.angle_alpha   90.00
_cell.angle_beta   90.00
_cell.angle_gamma   90.00
#
_symmetry.space_group_name_H-M   'P 1'
#
loop_
_entity.id
_entity.type
_entity.pdbx_description
1 polymer ?
#
loop_
_entity_poly.entity_id
_entity_poly.type
_entity_poly.pdbx_seq_one_letter_code
_entity_poly.pdbx_strand_id
1 'polypeptide(L)'
;IRNTNYMEKKGLNPLPVFHYNCPKEYLLQLIDKYDYIALGGLVPLAVKKKLLISWLDYCFSIIQHKTKVHGFGVNSKQILERYPFYSADSSSWLSMAKYGKSGFENKRTGKTINPLKTTEKEIEYWVNIEKYVTDLWAKKGAFIVQ
;
A
#
# COMPACT_ATOMS: atom_id res chain seq x y z
N ILE A 1 -1.58 -0.09 -19.14
CA ILE A 1 -2.09 -1.47 -19.38
C ILE A 1 -1.27 -2.33 -20.35
N ARG A 2 -0.39 -1.76 -21.21
CA ARG A 2 0.34 -2.52 -22.25
C ARG A 2 1.06 -3.76 -21.73
N ASN A 3 1.79 -3.65 -20.61
CA ASN A 3 2.54 -4.76 -20.03
C ASN A 3 1.62 -5.86 -19.47
N THR A 4 0.54 -5.47 -18.79
CA THR A 4 -0.50 -6.39 -18.32
C THR A 4 -1.06 -7.20 -19.49
N ASN A 5 -1.53 -6.54 -20.55
CA ASN A 5 -2.09 -7.21 -21.71
C ASN A 5 -1.08 -8.13 -22.41
N TYR A 6 0.21 -7.77 -22.43
CA TYR A 6 1.26 -8.61 -22.98
C TYR A 6 1.45 -9.89 -22.15
N MET A 7 1.52 -9.77 -20.83
CA MET A 7 1.67 -10.91 -19.91
C MET A 7 0.45 -11.84 -19.96
N GLU A 8 -0.77 -11.29 -19.99
CA GLU A 8 -2.00 -12.07 -20.15
C GLU A 8 -2.02 -12.86 -21.47
N LYS A 9 -1.60 -12.24 -22.59
CA LYS A 9 -1.45 -12.93 -23.88
C LYS A 9 -0.43 -14.07 -23.85
N LYS A 10 0.44 -14.10 -22.84
CA LYS A 10 1.40 -15.19 -22.59
C LYS A 10 0.90 -16.22 -21.58
N GLY A 11 -0.36 -16.13 -21.15
CA GLY A 11 -0.97 -17.06 -20.20
C GLY A 11 -0.63 -16.76 -18.73
N LEU A 12 -0.09 -15.57 -18.43
CA LEU A 12 0.19 -15.14 -17.05
C LEU A 12 -1.00 -14.35 -16.49
N ASN A 13 -1.10 -14.31 -15.16
CA ASN A 13 -2.13 -13.56 -14.43
C ASN A 13 -1.49 -12.45 -13.58
N PRO A 14 -0.96 -11.38 -14.19
CA PRO A 14 -0.34 -10.28 -13.45
C PRO A 14 -1.38 -9.45 -12.70
N LEU A 15 -1.02 -8.90 -11.55
CA LEU A 15 -1.83 -7.86 -10.90
C LEU A 15 -1.73 -6.55 -11.72
N PRO A 16 -2.82 -6.06 -12.32
CA PRO A 16 -2.77 -4.84 -13.13
C PRO A 16 -2.53 -3.59 -12.28
N VAL A 17 -1.75 -2.64 -12.82
CA VAL A 17 -1.31 -1.47 -12.05
C VAL A 17 -1.74 -0.17 -12.73
N PHE A 18 -2.48 0.65 -11.99
CA PHE A 18 -2.75 2.04 -12.35
C PHE A 18 -1.67 2.95 -11.75
N HIS A 19 -1.00 3.74 -12.59
CA HIS A 19 0.12 4.58 -12.19
C HIS A 19 -0.28 6.04 -12.05
N TYR A 20 0.44 6.77 -11.21
CA TYR A 20 0.37 8.23 -11.17
C TYR A 20 0.51 8.84 -12.58
N ASN A 21 -0.28 9.89 -12.85
CA ASN A 21 -0.31 10.61 -14.13
C ASN A 21 -0.84 9.80 -15.35
N CYS A 22 -1.48 8.64 -15.13
CA CYS A 22 -2.19 7.94 -16.19
C CYS A 22 -3.59 8.54 -16.45
N PRO A 23 -4.07 8.55 -17.70
CA PRO A 23 -5.44 8.92 -18.04
C PRO A 23 -6.50 8.10 -17.27
N LYS A 24 -7.59 8.77 -16.88
CA LYS A 24 -8.69 8.21 -16.07
C LYS A 24 -9.29 6.96 -16.69
N GLU A 25 -9.37 6.92 -18.01
CA GLU A 25 -9.99 5.88 -18.82
C GLU A 25 -9.34 4.52 -18.52
N TYR A 26 -8.03 4.51 -18.24
CA TYR A 26 -7.35 3.29 -17.84
C TYR A 26 -7.77 2.80 -16.46
N LEU A 27 -8.00 3.70 -15.48
CA LEU A 27 -8.52 3.28 -14.18
C LEU A 27 -9.91 2.67 -14.35
N LEU A 28 -10.78 3.30 -15.16
CA LEU A 28 -12.12 2.78 -15.45
C LEU A 28 -12.08 1.41 -16.12
N GLN A 29 -11.19 1.20 -17.10
CA GLN A 29 -11.00 -0.11 -17.74
C GLN A 29 -10.51 -1.17 -16.75
N LEU A 30 -9.63 -0.79 -15.81
CA LEU A 30 -9.11 -1.72 -14.83
C LEU A 30 -10.15 -2.13 -13.79
N ILE A 31 -10.96 -1.19 -13.28
CA ILE A 31 -12.02 -1.52 -12.31
C ILE A 31 -13.14 -2.36 -12.92
N ASP A 32 -13.36 -2.27 -14.23
CA ASP A 32 -14.39 -3.03 -14.95
C ASP A 32 -13.92 -4.46 -15.26
N LYS A 33 -12.63 -4.63 -15.56
CA LYS A 33 -12.06 -5.91 -15.99
C LYS A 33 -11.53 -6.78 -14.84
N TYR A 34 -11.13 -6.20 -13.71
CA TYR A 34 -10.41 -6.93 -12.66
C TYR A 34 -10.98 -6.70 -11.27
N ASP A 35 -11.16 -7.79 -10.52
CA ASP A 35 -11.59 -7.76 -9.11
C ASP A 35 -10.50 -7.31 -8.13
N TYR A 36 -9.26 -7.21 -8.63
CA TYR A 36 -8.12 -6.79 -7.85
C TYR A 36 -7.10 -6.05 -8.72
N ILE A 37 -6.78 -4.82 -8.33
CA ILE A 37 -5.83 -3.94 -9.01
C ILE A 37 -4.80 -3.40 -8.03
N ALA A 38 -3.74 -2.77 -8.54
CA ALA A 38 -2.76 -2.05 -7.74
C ALA A 38 -2.67 -0.57 -8.13
N LEU A 39 -2.36 0.26 -7.14
CA LEU A 39 -1.95 1.65 -7.34
C LEU A 39 -0.42 1.75 -7.22
N GLY A 40 0.23 2.23 -8.28
CA GLY A 40 1.69 2.31 -8.42
C GLY A 40 2.20 3.72 -8.72
N GLY A 41 3.52 3.89 -8.67
CA GLY A 41 4.16 5.21 -8.84
C GLY A 41 4.06 6.11 -7.60
N LEU A 42 3.81 5.53 -6.43
CA LEU A 42 3.55 6.24 -5.18
C LEU A 42 4.81 6.68 -4.43
N VAL A 43 5.92 5.95 -4.59
CA VAL A 43 7.16 6.19 -3.85
C VAL A 43 7.69 7.63 -4.03
N PRO A 44 7.77 8.20 -5.25
CA PRO A 44 8.18 9.59 -5.43
C PRO A 44 7.19 10.60 -4.83
N LEU A 45 5.93 10.22 -4.63
CA LEU A 45 4.90 11.07 -4.03
C LEU A 45 4.91 11.00 -2.50
N ALA A 46 5.53 9.99 -1.90
CA ALA A 46 5.59 9.82 -0.44
C ALA A 46 6.26 11.02 0.25
N VAL A 47 7.25 11.65 -0.40
CA VAL A 47 7.88 12.88 0.10
C VAL A 47 7.02 14.14 -0.11
N LYS A 48 6.03 14.07 -1.01
CA LYS A 48 5.06 15.14 -1.33
C LYS A 48 3.67 14.77 -0.82
N LYS A 49 3.52 14.65 0.51
CA LYS A 49 2.31 14.14 1.17
C LYS A 49 0.98 14.74 0.69
N LYS A 50 0.92 16.04 0.42
CA LYS A 50 -0.30 16.69 -0.12
C LYS A 50 -0.68 16.14 -1.50
N LEU A 51 0.31 15.95 -2.37
CA LEU A 51 0.11 15.41 -3.72
C LEU A 51 -0.30 13.93 -3.66
N LEU A 52 0.33 13.15 -2.79
CA LEU A 52 -0.06 11.76 -2.54
C LEU A 52 -1.53 11.66 -2.10
N ILE A 53 -1.92 12.44 -1.10
CA ILE A 53 -3.30 12.45 -0.58
C ILE A 53 -4.28 12.88 -1.69
N SER A 54 -3.99 13.94 -2.42
CA SER A 54 -4.86 14.40 -3.51
C SER A 54 -5.04 13.34 -4.60
N TRP A 55 -3.97 12.62 -4.96
CA TRP A 55 -4.05 11.56 -5.96
C TRP A 55 -4.82 10.33 -5.46
N LEU A 56 -4.62 9.94 -4.19
CA LEU A 56 -5.36 8.84 -3.59
C LEU A 56 -6.85 9.21 -3.39
N ASP A 57 -7.17 10.43 -2.97
CA ASP A 57 -8.55 10.94 -2.90
C ASP A 57 -9.21 10.84 -4.29
N TYR A 58 -8.51 11.26 -5.35
CA TYR A 58 -8.97 11.11 -6.73
C TYR A 58 -9.22 9.63 -7.10
N CYS A 59 -8.25 8.74 -6.88
CA CYS A 59 -8.39 7.33 -7.25
C CYS A 59 -9.52 6.63 -6.47
N PHE A 60 -9.56 6.79 -5.15
CA PHE A 60 -10.58 6.14 -4.32
C PHE A 60 -11.98 6.74 -4.49
N SER A 61 -12.11 7.99 -4.95
CA SER A 61 -13.42 8.55 -5.35
C SER A 61 -14.04 7.82 -6.56
N ILE A 62 -13.19 7.26 -7.44
CA ILE A 62 -13.59 6.53 -8.64
C ILE A 62 -13.76 5.03 -8.34
N ILE A 63 -12.81 4.44 -7.61
CA ILE A 63 -12.79 3.01 -7.26
C ILE A 63 -13.93 2.67 -6.29
N GLN A 64 -14.11 3.51 -5.26
CA GLN A 64 -15.05 3.28 -4.16
C GLN A 64 -14.83 1.88 -3.54
N HIS A 65 -15.71 0.92 -3.85
CA HIS A 65 -15.62 -0.47 -3.39
C HIS A 65 -15.77 -1.49 -4.53
N LYS A 66 -15.63 -1.06 -5.80
CA LYS A 66 -15.88 -1.91 -6.97
C LYS A 66 -14.82 -2.99 -7.18
N THR A 67 -13.59 -2.78 -6.70
CA THR A 67 -12.47 -3.70 -6.86
C THR A 67 -11.54 -3.60 -5.66
N LYS A 68 -10.80 -4.67 -5.36
CA LYS A 68 -9.76 -4.67 -4.33
C LYS A 68 -8.57 -3.85 -4.81
N VAL A 69 -7.88 -3.18 -3.88
CA VAL A 69 -6.73 -2.32 -4.21
C VAL A 69 -5.50 -2.72 -3.42
N HIS A 70 -4.41 -3.00 -4.12
CA HIS A 70 -3.07 -3.12 -3.54
C HIS A 70 -2.32 -1.79 -3.60
N GLY A 71 -1.70 -1.37 -2.50
CA GLY A 71 -0.85 -0.18 -2.45
C GLY A 71 0.63 -0.53 -2.57
N PHE A 72 1.26 -0.27 -3.73
CA PHE A 72 2.68 -0.54 -3.89
C PHE A 72 3.55 0.48 -3.14
N GLY A 73 4.39 -0.01 -2.24
CA GLY A 73 5.33 0.83 -1.48
C GLY A 73 4.64 1.75 -0.47
N VAL A 74 3.47 1.35 0.06
CA VAL A 74 2.68 2.13 1.02
C VAL A 74 2.76 1.49 2.41
N ASN A 75 3.30 2.21 3.38
CA ASN A 75 3.41 1.77 4.78
C ASN A 75 2.96 2.83 5.81
N SER A 76 2.58 4.02 5.36
CA SER A 76 2.24 5.11 6.28
C SER A 76 0.92 4.80 6.97
N LYS A 77 0.95 4.68 8.30
CA LYS A 77 -0.26 4.45 9.12
C LYS A 77 -1.39 5.40 8.74
N GLN A 78 -1.09 6.70 8.59
CA GLN A 78 -2.10 7.70 8.21
C GLN A 78 -2.73 7.43 6.83
N ILE A 79 -1.96 6.93 5.87
CA ILE A 79 -2.48 6.61 4.54
C ILE A 79 -3.34 5.34 4.62
N LEU A 80 -2.87 4.32 5.34
CA LEU A 80 -3.57 3.05 5.55
C LEU A 80 -4.89 3.23 6.33
N GLU A 81 -4.96 4.18 7.26
CA GLU A 81 -6.20 4.53 7.98
C GLU A 81 -7.19 5.36 7.14
N ARG A 82 -6.69 6.08 6.12
CA ARG A 82 -7.49 7.00 5.29
C ARG A 82 -8.11 6.31 4.07
N TYR A 83 -7.43 5.32 3.50
CA TYR A 83 -7.88 4.65 2.28
C TYR A 83 -8.03 3.12 2.45
N PRO A 84 -9.09 2.51 1.89
CA PRO A 84 -9.38 1.08 2.03
C PRO A 84 -8.51 0.22 1.11
N PHE A 85 -7.20 0.21 1.33
CA PHE A 85 -6.33 -0.76 0.66
C PHE A 85 -6.64 -2.17 1.15
N TYR A 86 -6.91 -3.10 0.23
CA TYR A 86 -7.07 -4.53 0.54
C TYR A 86 -5.76 -5.16 1.01
N SER A 87 -4.64 -4.61 0.53
CA SER A 87 -3.28 -5.05 0.87
C SER A 87 -2.30 -3.93 0.53
N ALA A 88 -1.11 -3.95 1.12
CA ALA A 88 -0.03 -3.04 0.77
C ALA A 88 1.30 -3.70 1.11
N ASP A 89 2.37 -3.25 0.46
CA ASP A 89 3.73 -3.69 0.74
C ASP A 89 4.67 -2.50 0.94
N SER A 90 5.79 -2.72 1.62
CA SER A 90 6.88 -1.76 1.64
C SER A 90 8.19 -2.42 2.04
N SER A 91 9.23 -2.17 1.25
CA SER A 91 10.61 -2.60 1.59
C SER A 91 11.15 -1.95 2.86
N SER A 92 10.53 -0.86 3.33
CA SER A 92 10.89 -0.15 4.55
C SER A 92 10.68 -0.97 5.82
N TRP A 93 9.80 -1.98 5.81
CA TRP A 93 9.61 -2.90 6.94
C TRP A 93 10.88 -3.69 7.25
N LEU A 94 11.76 -3.81 6.26
CA LEU A 94 13.04 -4.49 6.39
C LEU A 94 14.19 -3.53 6.76
N SER A 95 13.92 -2.25 7.06
CA SER A 95 14.98 -1.26 7.27
C SER A 95 15.85 -1.58 8.47
N MET A 96 15.28 -2.11 9.56
CA MET A 96 16.07 -2.53 10.71
C MET A 96 16.96 -3.73 10.37
N ALA A 97 16.41 -4.75 9.72
CA ALA A 97 17.17 -5.93 9.30
C ALA A 97 18.29 -5.59 8.29
N LYS A 98 18.04 -4.65 7.37
CA LYS A 98 18.99 -4.26 6.32
C LYS A 98 20.04 -3.26 6.79
N TYR A 99 19.67 -2.32 7.65
CA TYR A 99 20.48 -1.13 7.92
C TYR A 99 20.70 -0.84 9.41
N GLY A 100 20.15 -1.67 10.31
CA GLY A 100 20.22 -1.42 11.76
C GLY A 100 19.52 -0.13 12.19
N LYS A 101 18.52 0.32 11.43
CA LYS A 101 17.76 1.54 11.70
C LYS A 101 16.28 1.22 11.89
N SER A 102 15.75 1.54 13.06
CA SER A 102 14.32 1.51 13.27
C SER A 102 13.67 2.85 12.92
N GLY A 103 12.53 2.79 12.24
CA GLY A 103 11.66 3.96 12.02
C GLY A 103 10.93 4.42 13.29
N PHE A 104 10.97 3.60 14.35
CA PHE A 104 10.23 3.77 15.60
C PHE A 104 11.14 4.10 16.80
N GLU A 105 12.45 4.09 16.60
CA GLU A 105 13.39 4.41 17.66
C GLU A 105 13.42 5.89 17.98
N ASN A 106 13.30 6.18 19.28
CA ASN A 106 13.49 7.51 19.80
C ASN A 106 15.00 7.83 19.77
N LYS A 107 15.41 8.71 18.84
CA LYS A 107 16.81 9.17 18.66
C LYS A 107 17.45 9.79 19.91
N ARG A 108 16.71 9.95 21.02
CA ARG A 108 17.16 10.58 22.26
C ARG A 108 18.04 9.70 23.14
N THR A 109 18.01 8.38 23.01
CA THR A 109 18.81 7.49 23.84
C THR A 109 19.85 6.80 22.99
N GLY A 110 21.06 7.34 22.95
CA GLY A 110 22.22 6.78 22.22
C GLY A 110 22.74 5.45 22.78
N LYS A 111 21.86 4.54 23.22
CA LYS A 111 22.23 3.19 23.62
C LYS A 111 22.33 2.32 22.38
N THR A 112 23.40 1.53 22.29
CA THR A 112 23.55 0.47 21.30
C THR A 112 22.40 -0.51 21.43
N ILE A 113 21.64 -0.69 20.35
CA ILE A 113 20.40 -1.45 20.37
C ILE A 113 20.69 -2.83 19.79
N ASN A 114 20.29 -3.88 20.51
CA ASN A 114 20.45 -5.25 20.03
C ASN A 114 19.59 -5.42 18.76
N PRO A 115 20.20 -5.68 17.58
CA PRO A 115 19.47 -5.71 16.32
C PRO A 115 18.34 -6.76 16.28
N LEU A 116 18.54 -7.91 16.94
CA LEU A 116 17.55 -9.00 16.97
C LEU A 116 16.30 -8.60 17.78
N LYS A 117 16.50 -8.12 19.01
CA LYS A 117 15.40 -7.64 19.88
C LYS A 117 14.63 -6.46 19.27
N THR A 118 15.28 -5.68 18.42
CA THR A 118 14.65 -4.56 17.71
C THR A 118 13.83 -5.07 16.54
N THR A 119 14.35 -6.05 15.81
CA THR A 119 13.64 -6.69 14.69
C THR A 119 12.35 -7.36 15.16
N GLU A 120 12.39 -8.10 16.28
CA GLU A 120 11.19 -8.70 16.88
C GLU A 120 10.12 -7.64 17.19
N LYS A 121 10.50 -6.53 17.81
CA LYS A 121 9.60 -5.41 18.11
C LYS A 121 9.04 -4.74 16.85
N GLU A 122 9.83 -4.64 15.78
CA GLU A 122 9.33 -4.12 14.51
C GLU A 122 8.32 -5.07 13.87
N ILE A 123 8.57 -6.38 13.90
CA ILE A 123 7.63 -7.40 13.41
C ILE A 123 6.31 -7.29 14.19
N GLU A 124 6.37 -7.27 15.52
CA GLU A 124 5.20 -7.10 16.37
C GLU A 124 4.44 -5.81 16.05
N TYR A 125 5.16 -4.70 15.84
CA TYR A 125 4.56 -3.44 15.45
C TYR A 125 3.79 -3.56 14.12
N TRP A 126 4.40 -4.12 13.08
CA TRP A 126 3.77 -4.24 11.76
C TRP A 126 2.57 -5.19 11.77
N VAL A 127 2.66 -6.33 12.47
CA VAL A 127 1.54 -7.26 12.66
C VAL A 127 0.38 -6.57 13.37
N ASN A 128 0.67 -5.76 14.40
CA ASN A 128 -0.37 -4.99 15.10
C ASN A 128 -1.00 -3.92 14.22
N ILE A 129 -0.22 -3.24 13.36
CA ILE A 129 -0.76 -2.27 12.39
C ILE A 129 -1.63 -2.96 11.36
N GLU A 130 -1.21 -4.10 10.81
CA GLU A 130 -1.99 -4.89 9.87
C GLU A 130 -3.35 -5.26 10.47
N LYS A 131 -3.35 -5.86 11.66
CA LYS A 131 -4.58 -6.24 12.38
C LYS A 131 -5.48 -5.03 12.60
N TYR A 132 -4.93 -3.94 13.12
CA TYR A 132 -5.68 -2.73 13.41
C TYR A 132 -6.31 -2.09 12.16
N VAL A 133 -5.56 -1.96 11.06
CA VAL A 133 -6.07 -1.38 9.80
C VAL A 133 -7.11 -2.30 9.16
N THR A 134 -6.89 -3.61 9.22
CA THR A 134 -7.85 -4.61 8.73
C THR A 134 -9.19 -4.51 9.49
N ASP A 135 -9.13 -4.49 10.82
CA ASP A 135 -10.32 -4.36 11.68
C ASP A 135 -11.04 -3.02 11.45
N LEU A 136 -10.28 -1.93 11.26
CA LEU A 136 -10.83 -0.61 10.97
C LEU A 136 -11.68 -0.62 9.70
N TRP A 137 -11.18 -1.21 8.63
CA TRP A 137 -11.86 -1.22 7.35
C TRP A 137 -12.98 -2.25 7.27
N ALA A 138 -12.83 -3.40 7.94
CA ALA A 138 -13.92 -4.35 8.12
C ALA A 138 -15.12 -3.71 8.82
N LYS A 139 -14.90 -2.94 9.89
CA LYS A 139 -15.95 -2.18 10.60
C LYS A 139 -16.62 -1.11 9.75
N LYS A 140 -15.92 -0.59 8.74
CA LYS A 140 -16.43 0.41 7.78
C LYS A 140 -17.12 -0.23 6.57
N GLY A 141 -17.29 -1.56 6.54
CA GLY A 141 -17.95 -2.27 5.46
C GLY A 141 -17.10 -2.44 4.19
N ALA A 142 -15.79 -2.16 4.25
CA ALA A 142 -14.90 -2.46 3.14
C ALA A 142 -14.59 -3.96 3.08
N PHE A 143 -14.29 -4.46 1.88
CA PHE A 143 -13.90 -5.86 1.58
C PHE A 143 -14.99 -6.92 1.80
N ILE A 144 -16.22 -6.52 2.14
CA ILE A 144 -17.41 -7.34 1.96
C ILE A 144 -17.72 -7.29 0.46
N VAL A 145 -17.18 -8.25 -0.28
CA VAL A 145 -17.58 -8.49 -1.67
C VAL A 145 -18.98 -9.10 -1.60
N GLN A 146 -19.97 -8.42 -2.20
CA GLN A 146 -21.32 -8.99 -2.38
C GLN A 146 -21.29 -10.21 -3.29
#